data_AF-A0A2T4T369-F1
#
_entry.id   AF-A0A2T4T369-F1
#
_cell.length_a   1.000
_cell.length_b   1.000
_cell.length_c   1.000
_cell.angle_alpha   90.00
_cell.angle_beta   90.00
_cell.angle_gamma   90.00
#
_symmetry.space_group_name_H-M   'P 1'
#
loop_
_entity.id
_entity.type
_entity.pdbx_description
1 polymer ?
#
loop_
_entity_poly.entity_id
_entity_poly.type
_entity_poly.pdbx_seq_one_letter_code
_entity_poly.pdbx_strand_id
1 'polypeptide(L)'
;MANKESRSIDEQIELLKQRGMLVGDEGFAARHLAHISYYRLKGYWWDMQSDRANHLFQPDSKLEDVITRYYFDKELRLILFDAIETIEITLRTKMIYHLSQSYGGLWYRDPRLFADVAFHTQHLKELIEEFLRSNEIFVKDYRRKHLVTDASGEKTLDEHPDAWIIFEVATFGTLSKIYKNLNHQLPEKSAIANDMGLNLHNELSGWLEAISYMRNIIAHHSRIWSRNMVKRPCEIHNPRMTWLSRPLTEVQQKKPFYVITAMLYLCNAIDEGHTFKEKLLALFEEYADVPIYKIGFFNRWKEEPIWK
;
A
#
# COMPACT_ATOMS: atom_id res chain seq x y z
N MET A 1 8.63 -8.35 -27.36
CA MET A 1 9.60 -7.35 -27.85
C MET A 1 10.91 -8.06 -28.10
N ALA A 2 11.58 -7.81 -29.22
CA ALA A 2 12.94 -8.32 -29.43
C ALA A 2 13.89 -7.74 -28.37
N ASN A 3 14.90 -8.52 -27.98
CA ASN A 3 15.97 -8.03 -27.10
C ASN A 3 16.66 -6.84 -27.76
N LYS A 4 16.91 -5.78 -26.98
CA LYS A 4 17.62 -4.58 -27.45
C LYS A 4 18.97 -4.52 -26.78
N GLU A 5 19.96 -4.00 -27.51
CA GLU A 5 21.26 -3.68 -26.94
C GLU A 5 21.13 -2.58 -25.88
N SER A 6 22.01 -2.66 -24.87
CA SER A 6 22.11 -1.66 -23.82
C SER A 6 22.62 -0.34 -24.40
N ARG A 7 22.19 0.78 -23.82
CA ARG A 7 22.69 2.11 -24.16
C ARG A 7 23.56 2.66 -23.04
N SER A 8 24.65 3.33 -23.37
CA SER A 8 25.42 4.15 -22.44
C SER A 8 24.58 5.31 -21.90
N ILE A 9 25.06 5.99 -20.86
CA ILE A 9 24.36 7.17 -20.31
C ILE A 9 24.30 8.30 -21.36
N ASP A 10 25.39 8.54 -22.07
CA ASP A 10 25.45 9.57 -23.12
C ASP A 10 24.47 9.24 -24.26
N GLU A 11 24.39 7.98 -24.69
CA GLU A 11 23.42 7.53 -25.68
C GLU A 11 21.97 7.66 -25.20
N GLN A 12 21.72 7.50 -23.89
CA GLN A 12 20.40 7.73 -23.31
C GLN A 12 20.04 9.22 -23.32
N ILE A 13 20.98 10.11 -23.01
CA ILE A 13 20.80 11.57 -23.06
C ILE A 13 20.52 12.02 -24.49
N GLU A 14 21.34 11.59 -25.45
CA GLU A 14 21.14 11.91 -26.86
C GLU A 14 19.80 11.39 -27.37
N LEU A 15 19.38 10.20 -26.96
CA LEU A 15 18.06 9.67 -27.30
C LEU A 15 16.91 10.54 -26.75
N LEU A 16 17.04 11.10 -25.55
CA LEU A 16 16.03 12.01 -24.98
C LEU A 16 15.96 13.31 -25.78
N LYS A 17 17.10 13.91 -26.11
CA LYS A 17 17.18 15.12 -26.94
C LYS A 17 16.61 14.89 -28.34
N GLN A 18 16.98 13.79 -29.00
CA GLN A 18 16.46 13.41 -30.33
C GLN A 18 14.94 13.25 -30.34
N ARG A 19 14.36 12.83 -29.21
CA ARG A 19 12.91 12.71 -29.03
C ARG A 19 12.22 14.03 -28.68
N GLY A 20 12.97 15.13 -28.54
CA GLY A 20 12.44 16.45 -28.24
C GLY A 20 12.33 16.79 -26.75
N MET A 21 12.96 16.01 -25.85
CA MET A 21 13.08 16.41 -24.44
C MET A 21 14.20 17.44 -24.28
N LEU A 22 13.90 18.53 -23.58
CA LEU A 22 14.89 19.50 -23.16
C LEU A 22 15.73 18.92 -22.03
N VAL A 23 17.04 18.87 -22.24
CA VAL A 23 18.04 18.48 -21.25
C VAL A 23 18.94 19.68 -21.04
N GLY A 24 18.77 20.39 -19.93
CA GLY A 24 19.50 21.65 -19.66
C GLY A 24 20.95 21.40 -19.25
N ASP A 25 21.14 20.68 -18.15
CA ASP A 25 22.47 20.26 -17.66
C ASP A 25 22.66 18.76 -17.92
N GLU A 26 23.54 18.42 -18.87
CA GLU A 26 23.85 17.03 -19.20
C GLU A 26 24.59 16.31 -18.07
N GLY A 27 25.39 17.02 -17.27
CA GLY A 27 26.01 16.46 -16.08
C GLY A 27 24.95 16.09 -15.04
N PHE A 28 23.95 16.94 -14.84
CA PHE A 28 22.77 16.63 -14.02
C PHE A 28 22.02 15.42 -14.55
N ALA A 29 21.77 15.36 -15.86
CA ALA A 29 21.09 14.23 -16.50
C ALA A 29 21.86 12.92 -16.30
N ALA A 30 23.17 12.94 -16.54
CA ALA A 30 24.04 11.79 -16.41
C ALA A 30 24.05 11.25 -14.97
N ARG A 31 24.18 12.14 -13.97
CA ARG A 31 24.12 11.76 -12.56
C ARG A 31 22.82 11.04 -12.23
N HIS A 32 21.66 11.54 -12.67
CA HIS A 32 20.35 10.94 -12.37
C HIS A 32 20.09 9.64 -13.12
N LEU A 33 20.45 9.58 -14.40
CA LEU A 33 20.32 8.35 -15.20
C LEU A 33 21.20 7.22 -14.64
N ALA A 34 22.36 7.54 -14.08
CA ALA A 34 23.25 6.57 -13.45
C ALA A 34 22.63 5.85 -12.23
N HIS A 35 21.79 6.53 -11.44
CA HIS A 35 21.27 5.96 -10.17
C HIS A 35 19.77 5.67 -10.15
N ILE A 36 18.95 6.26 -11.04
CA ILE A 36 17.50 5.98 -11.13
C ILE A 36 17.18 4.97 -12.23
N SER A 37 18.01 4.89 -13.27
CA SER A 37 17.79 4.23 -14.56
C SER A 37 16.75 4.91 -15.46
N TYR A 38 17.04 4.91 -16.78
CA TYR A 38 16.15 5.40 -17.82
C TYR A 38 14.75 4.78 -17.77
N TYR A 39 14.67 3.46 -17.59
CA TYR A 39 13.39 2.74 -17.67
C TYR A 39 12.47 3.10 -16.50
N ARG A 40 13.02 3.39 -15.33
CA ARG A 40 12.24 3.89 -14.19
C ARG A 40 11.74 5.30 -14.45
N LEU A 41 12.59 6.20 -14.94
CA LEU A 41 12.20 7.57 -15.29
C LEU A 41 11.16 7.62 -16.41
N LYS A 42 11.13 6.62 -17.31
CA LYS A 42 10.07 6.45 -18.32
C LYS A 42 8.65 6.47 -17.76
N GLY A 43 8.48 6.02 -16.51
CA GLY A 43 7.20 6.11 -15.82
C GLY A 43 6.74 7.56 -15.58
N TYR A 44 7.63 8.53 -15.47
CA TYR A 44 7.28 9.88 -15.01
C TYR A 44 7.10 10.88 -16.16
N TRP A 45 7.57 10.56 -17.36
CA TRP A 45 7.36 11.35 -18.58
C TRP A 45 6.38 10.73 -19.57
N TRP A 46 5.70 9.63 -19.21
CA TRP A 46 4.83 8.92 -20.15
C TRP A 46 3.74 9.82 -20.75
N ASP A 47 3.22 10.74 -19.95
CA ASP A 47 2.20 11.72 -20.31
C ASP A 47 2.75 13.04 -20.89
N MET A 48 4.08 13.20 -20.95
CA MET A 48 4.77 14.31 -21.61
C MET A 48 5.01 14.04 -23.10
N GLN A 49 4.66 12.84 -23.60
CA GLN A 49 4.78 12.49 -25.02
C GLN A 49 3.60 13.01 -25.84
N SER A 50 3.90 13.66 -26.97
CA SER A 50 2.94 14.03 -28.01
C SER A 50 2.63 12.83 -28.91
N ASP A 51 3.65 12.00 -29.17
CA ASP A 51 3.53 10.73 -29.90
C ASP A 51 4.11 9.59 -29.04
N ARG A 52 3.23 8.70 -28.55
CA ARG A 52 3.61 7.56 -27.70
C ARG A 52 4.13 6.37 -28.50
N ALA A 53 3.89 6.30 -29.80
CA ALA A 53 4.38 5.23 -30.66
C ALA A 53 5.87 5.47 -31.00
N ASN A 54 6.21 6.71 -31.35
CA ASN A 54 7.58 7.12 -31.67
C ASN A 54 8.35 7.69 -30.47
N HIS A 55 7.68 7.85 -29.33
CA HIS A 55 8.21 8.42 -28.09
C HIS A 55 8.66 9.88 -28.21
N LEU A 56 8.00 10.68 -29.04
CA LEU A 56 8.29 12.10 -29.18
C LEU A 56 7.63 12.92 -28.06
N PHE A 57 8.36 13.88 -27.53
CA PHE A 57 7.92 14.74 -26.44
C PHE A 57 7.13 15.95 -26.93
N GLN A 58 6.29 16.49 -26.04
CA GLN A 58 5.65 17.79 -26.26
C GLN A 58 6.71 18.90 -26.16
N PRO A 59 6.50 20.06 -26.83
CA PRO A 59 7.34 21.24 -26.61
C PRO A 59 7.47 21.55 -25.11
N ASP A 60 8.63 22.07 -24.72
CA ASP A 60 8.97 22.44 -23.34
C ASP A 60 9.03 21.30 -22.31
N SER A 61 8.99 20.04 -22.75
CA SER A 61 9.19 18.87 -21.87
C SER A 61 10.62 18.82 -21.34
N LYS A 62 10.84 19.15 -20.07
CA LYS A 62 12.16 19.16 -19.43
C LYS A 62 12.45 17.89 -18.65
N LEU A 63 13.70 17.41 -18.68
CA LEU A 63 14.12 16.27 -17.86
C LEU A 63 13.99 16.58 -16.37
N GLU A 64 14.28 17.81 -15.97
CA GLU A 64 14.21 18.30 -14.60
C GLU A 64 12.81 18.08 -13.99
N ASP A 65 11.74 18.33 -14.75
CA ASP A 65 10.36 18.08 -14.32
C ASP A 65 10.10 16.59 -14.04
N VAL A 66 10.70 15.71 -14.85
CA VAL A 66 10.61 14.25 -14.67
C VAL A 66 11.28 13.84 -13.37
N ILE A 67 12.47 14.40 -13.11
CA ILE A 67 13.22 14.14 -11.89
C ILE A 67 12.43 14.64 -10.66
N THR A 68 11.85 15.84 -10.73
CA THR A 68 10.98 16.38 -9.68
C THR A 68 9.77 15.47 -9.42
N ARG A 69 9.08 14.99 -10.46
CA ARG A 69 7.98 14.01 -10.31
C ARG A 69 8.42 12.70 -9.66
N TYR A 70 9.64 12.24 -9.95
CA TYR A 70 10.20 11.03 -9.35
C TYR A 70 10.45 11.20 -7.85
N TYR A 71 11.06 12.33 -7.44
CA TYR A 71 11.34 12.59 -6.02
C TYR A 71 10.05 12.85 -5.24
N PHE A 72 9.09 13.59 -5.80
CA PHE A 72 7.74 13.70 -5.24
C PHE A 72 7.11 12.32 -4.98
N ASP A 73 7.10 11.42 -5.97
CA ASP A 73 6.51 10.08 -5.81
C ASP A 73 7.29 9.23 -4.79
N LYS A 74 8.61 9.40 -4.71
CA LYS A 74 9.46 8.74 -3.72
C LYS A 74 9.08 9.16 -2.30
N GLU A 75 8.95 10.46 -2.05
CA GLU A 75 8.60 10.99 -0.73
C GLU A 75 7.15 10.69 -0.37
N LEU A 76 6.22 10.79 -1.33
CA LEU A 76 4.84 10.35 -1.16
C LEU A 76 4.78 8.89 -0.70
N ARG A 77 5.57 7.99 -1.32
CA ARG A 77 5.63 6.58 -0.88
C ARG A 77 6.05 6.44 0.58
N LEU A 78 6.99 7.25 1.07
CA LEU A 78 7.45 7.18 2.46
C LEU A 78 6.35 7.62 3.43
N ILE A 79 5.68 8.73 3.14
CA ILE A 79 4.56 9.24 3.96
C ILE A 79 3.40 8.22 3.98
N LEU A 80 3.09 7.61 2.84
CA LEU A 80 2.06 6.58 2.77
C LEU A 80 2.47 5.30 3.50
N PHE A 81 3.74 4.92 3.46
CA PHE A 81 4.23 3.73 4.16
C PHE A 81 4.10 3.85 5.68
N ASP A 82 4.45 5.03 6.21
CA ASP A 82 4.32 5.40 7.63
C ASP A 82 2.84 5.29 8.12
N ALA A 83 1.90 5.81 7.35
CA ALA A 83 0.47 5.66 7.66
C ALA A 83 -0.02 4.21 7.55
N ILE A 84 0.48 3.44 6.57
CA ILE A 84 0.14 2.02 6.42
C ILE A 84 0.67 1.20 7.60
N GLU A 85 1.88 1.47 8.07
CA GLU A 85 2.46 0.82 9.25
C GLU A 85 1.55 1.00 10.46
N THR A 86 1.10 2.23 10.70
CA THR A 86 0.17 2.57 11.78
C THR A 86 -1.15 1.78 11.68
N ILE A 87 -1.73 1.71 10.48
CA ILE A 87 -2.96 0.95 10.20
C ILE A 87 -2.73 -0.56 10.39
N GLU A 88 -1.61 -1.09 9.92
CA GLU A 88 -1.23 -2.51 10.02
C GLU A 88 -1.07 -2.94 11.47
N ILE A 89 -0.33 -2.17 12.28
CA ILE A 89 -0.15 -2.41 13.71
C ILE A 89 -1.50 -2.36 14.42
N THR A 90 -2.32 -1.34 14.15
CA THR A 90 -3.65 -1.21 14.76
C THR A 90 -4.53 -2.41 14.43
N LEU A 91 -4.62 -2.79 13.15
CA LEU A 91 -5.41 -3.96 12.74
C LEU A 91 -4.95 -5.22 13.48
N ARG A 92 -3.64 -5.46 13.52
CA ARG A 92 -3.03 -6.59 14.23
C ARG A 92 -3.48 -6.60 15.70
N THR A 93 -3.28 -5.49 16.41
CA THR A 93 -3.62 -5.35 17.82
C THR A 93 -5.11 -5.59 18.06
N LYS A 94 -5.99 -4.99 17.24
CA LYS A 94 -7.45 -5.14 17.39
C LYS A 94 -7.91 -6.58 17.11
N MET A 95 -7.36 -7.23 16.08
CA MET A 95 -7.67 -8.64 15.80
C MET A 95 -7.23 -9.54 16.95
N ILE A 96 -5.99 -9.39 17.43
CA ILE A 96 -5.48 -10.16 18.56
C ILE A 96 -6.38 -9.94 19.78
N TYR A 97 -6.65 -8.69 20.15
CA TYR A 97 -7.42 -8.37 21.34
C TYR A 97 -8.83 -8.95 21.29
N HIS A 98 -9.65 -8.53 20.31
CA HIS A 98 -11.06 -8.90 20.28
C HIS A 98 -11.27 -10.41 20.13
N LEU A 99 -10.49 -11.08 19.27
CA LEU A 99 -10.68 -12.51 19.01
C LEU A 99 -10.06 -13.38 20.11
N SER A 100 -8.92 -12.99 20.69
CA SER A 100 -8.31 -13.82 21.75
C SER A 100 -9.06 -13.73 23.07
N GLN A 101 -9.73 -12.60 23.35
CA GLN A 101 -10.59 -12.48 24.54
C GLN A 101 -11.79 -13.43 24.47
N SER A 102 -12.38 -13.61 23.29
CA SER A 102 -13.54 -14.49 23.10
C SER A 102 -13.19 -15.96 22.88
N TYR A 103 -12.08 -16.24 22.17
CA TYR A 103 -11.81 -17.57 21.62
C TYR A 103 -10.42 -18.14 22.00
N GLY A 104 -9.64 -17.43 22.83
CA GLY A 104 -8.30 -17.84 23.25
C GLY A 104 -7.21 -17.56 22.21
N GLY A 105 -5.94 -17.76 22.59
CA GLY A 105 -4.79 -17.34 21.76
C GLY A 105 -4.65 -18.12 20.44
N LEU A 106 -5.23 -19.31 20.33
CA LEU A 106 -5.19 -20.12 19.10
C LEU A 106 -6.42 -19.95 18.19
N TRP A 107 -7.23 -18.90 18.39
CA TRP A 107 -8.46 -18.65 17.61
C TRP A 107 -8.24 -18.73 16.10
N TYR A 108 -7.09 -18.28 15.60
CA TYR A 108 -6.77 -18.24 14.17
C TYR A 108 -6.69 -19.64 13.53
N ARG A 109 -6.62 -20.70 14.34
CA ARG A 109 -6.63 -22.09 13.91
C ARG A 109 -8.02 -22.72 13.89
N ASP A 110 -9.03 -22.10 14.51
CA ASP A 110 -10.38 -22.65 14.56
C ASP A 110 -11.15 -22.35 13.26
N PRO A 111 -11.38 -23.34 12.38
CA PRO A 111 -12.04 -23.11 11.10
C PRO A 111 -13.49 -22.62 11.25
N ARG A 112 -14.14 -22.83 12.41
CA ARG A 112 -15.53 -22.40 12.66
C ARG A 112 -15.68 -20.88 12.73
N LEU A 113 -14.59 -20.16 12.99
CA LEU A 113 -14.56 -18.69 13.04
C LEU A 113 -14.44 -18.05 11.65
N PHE A 114 -14.33 -18.85 10.60
CA PHE A 114 -14.12 -18.38 9.23
C PHE A 114 -15.29 -18.75 8.32
N ALA A 115 -15.58 -17.90 7.35
CA ALA A 115 -16.67 -18.09 6.40
C ALA A 115 -16.36 -19.17 5.36
N ASP A 116 -15.09 -19.28 4.93
CA ASP A 116 -14.62 -20.27 3.95
C ASP A 116 -13.43 -21.05 4.51
N VAL A 117 -13.62 -22.37 4.64
CA VAL A 117 -12.62 -23.29 5.22
C VAL A 117 -11.42 -23.50 4.29
N ALA A 118 -11.61 -23.44 2.97
CA ALA A 118 -10.51 -23.59 2.01
C ALA A 118 -9.60 -22.35 2.06
N PHE A 119 -10.18 -21.15 2.10
CA PHE A 119 -9.42 -19.93 2.31
C PHE A 119 -8.76 -19.86 3.68
N HIS A 120 -9.44 -20.33 4.74
CA HIS A 120 -8.83 -20.43 6.07
C HIS A 120 -7.59 -21.32 6.05
N THR A 121 -7.69 -22.51 5.45
CA THR A 121 -6.57 -23.45 5.33
C THR A 121 -5.39 -22.83 4.58
N GLN A 122 -5.65 -22.15 3.47
CA GLN A 122 -4.61 -21.45 2.70
C GLN A 122 -3.95 -20.32 3.50
N HIS A 123 -4.73 -19.46 4.15
CA HIS A 123 -4.19 -18.33 4.91
C HIS A 123 -3.44 -18.79 6.17
N LEU A 124 -3.91 -19.85 6.84
CA LEU A 124 -3.22 -20.45 7.98
C LEU A 124 -1.85 -21.02 7.55
N LYS A 125 -1.79 -21.68 6.39
CA LYS A 125 -0.54 -22.16 5.82
C LYS A 125 0.43 -21.01 5.53
N GLU A 126 -0.03 -19.96 4.85
CA GLU A 126 0.77 -18.75 4.58
C GLU A 126 1.33 -18.14 5.88
N LEU A 127 0.49 -18.00 6.91
CA LEU A 127 0.90 -17.45 8.21
C LEU A 127 1.96 -18.32 8.91
N ILE A 128 1.80 -19.65 8.89
CA ILE A 128 2.78 -20.58 9.47
C ILE A 128 4.10 -20.53 8.69
N GLU A 129 4.06 -20.45 7.36
CA GLU A 129 5.26 -20.32 6.53
C GLU A 129 5.99 -18.98 6.78
N GLU A 130 5.26 -17.88 6.93
CA GLU A 130 5.80 -16.57 7.34
C GLU A 130 6.52 -16.68 8.69
N PHE A 131 5.90 -17.34 9.67
CA PHE A 131 6.49 -17.59 10.98
C PHE A 131 7.74 -18.47 10.92
N LEU A 132 7.67 -19.60 10.23
CA LEU A 132 8.80 -20.53 10.16
C LEU A 132 10.01 -19.95 9.40
N ARG A 133 9.79 -19.05 8.45
CA ARG A 133 10.85 -18.35 7.70
C ARG A 133 11.45 -17.16 8.45
N SER A 134 10.75 -16.60 9.44
CA SER A 134 11.22 -15.39 10.14
C SER A 134 12.53 -15.62 10.91
N ASN A 135 13.40 -14.61 10.92
CA ASN A 135 14.68 -14.64 11.62
C ASN A 135 14.67 -13.85 12.94
N GLU A 136 13.51 -13.36 13.35
CA GLU A 136 13.30 -12.71 14.63
C GLU A 136 13.72 -13.60 15.81
N ILE A 137 14.25 -12.98 16.86
CA ILE A 137 14.85 -13.69 18.01
C ILE A 137 13.80 -14.58 18.69
N PHE A 138 12.63 -14.02 19.00
CA PHE A 138 11.56 -14.76 19.67
C PHE A 138 11.07 -15.95 18.83
N VAL A 139 11.05 -15.82 17.51
CA VAL A 139 10.64 -16.91 16.60
C VAL A 139 11.71 -18.00 16.55
N LYS A 140 12.99 -17.64 16.48
CA LYS A 140 14.10 -18.61 16.56
C LYS A 140 14.05 -19.39 17.87
N ASP A 141 13.83 -18.70 18.98
CA ASP A 141 13.69 -19.32 20.30
C ASP A 141 12.47 -20.24 20.39
N TYR A 142 11.33 -19.83 19.81
CA TYR A 142 10.12 -20.63 19.73
C TYR A 142 10.36 -21.91 18.91
N ARG A 143 10.93 -21.78 17.71
CA ARG A 143 11.28 -22.94 16.85
C ARG A 143 12.27 -23.88 17.54
N ARG A 144 13.25 -23.38 18.27
CA ARG A 144 14.19 -24.25 19.00
C ARG A 144 13.47 -25.14 20.02
N LYS A 145 12.38 -24.65 20.63
CA LYS A 145 11.62 -25.37 21.66
C LYS A 145 10.57 -26.31 21.08
N HIS A 146 9.92 -25.91 19.98
CA HIS A 146 8.69 -26.54 19.51
C HIS A 146 8.77 -27.14 18.11
N LEU A 147 9.86 -26.92 17.36
CA LEU A 147 10.01 -27.47 16.01
C LEU A 147 10.43 -28.94 16.10
N VAL A 148 9.54 -29.81 15.65
CA VAL A 148 9.72 -31.26 15.60
C VAL A 148 9.69 -31.75 14.17
N THR A 149 10.21 -32.95 13.93
CA THR A 149 10.07 -33.64 12.65
C THR A 149 9.01 -34.71 12.81
N ASP A 150 7.97 -34.68 11.97
CA ASP A 150 6.92 -35.67 12.01
C ASP A 150 7.34 -37.02 11.37
N ALA A 151 6.44 -38.00 11.42
CA ALA A 151 6.70 -39.34 10.88
C ALA A 151 6.95 -39.37 9.36
N SER A 152 6.52 -38.33 8.62
CA SER A 152 6.79 -38.15 7.19
C SER A 152 8.11 -37.41 6.89
N GLY A 153 8.83 -36.97 7.92
CA GLY A 153 10.05 -36.18 7.75
C GLY A 153 9.81 -34.68 7.55
N GLU A 154 8.57 -34.21 7.72
CA GLU A 154 8.21 -32.79 7.60
C GLU A 154 8.44 -32.07 8.93
N LYS A 155 8.94 -30.82 8.86
CA LYS A 155 9.15 -30.00 10.06
C LYS A 155 7.83 -29.33 10.45
N THR A 156 7.34 -29.64 11.64
CA THR A 156 6.09 -29.13 12.20
C THR A 156 6.31 -28.56 13.60
N LEU A 157 5.29 -27.91 14.15
CA LEU A 157 5.30 -27.41 15.52
C LEU A 157 4.48 -28.35 16.40
N ASP A 158 5.06 -28.85 17.50
CA ASP A 158 4.33 -29.66 18.49
C ASP A 158 3.37 -28.82 19.35
N GLU A 159 3.73 -27.55 19.57
CA GLU A 159 2.91 -26.51 20.17
C GLU A 159 2.84 -25.30 19.24
N HIS A 160 1.64 -24.77 19.01
CA HIS A 160 1.45 -23.63 18.13
C HIS A 160 1.50 -22.31 18.91
N PRO A 161 2.14 -21.26 18.34
CA PRO A 161 2.22 -19.95 18.99
C PRO A 161 0.84 -19.28 19.05
N ASP A 162 0.53 -18.65 20.19
CA ASP A 162 -0.66 -17.80 20.28
C ASP A 162 -0.65 -16.65 19.26
N ALA A 163 -1.82 -16.09 18.99
CA ALA A 163 -2.02 -15.00 18.02
C ALA A 163 -1.09 -13.80 18.30
N TRP A 164 -0.89 -13.42 19.56
CA TRP A 164 0.01 -12.33 19.95
C TRP A 164 1.50 -12.62 19.75
N ILE A 165 1.87 -13.86 19.41
CA ILE A 165 3.23 -14.24 19.02
C ILE A 165 3.33 -14.31 17.50
N ILE A 166 2.45 -15.10 16.87
CA ILE A 166 2.57 -15.38 15.44
C ILE A 166 2.18 -14.19 14.55
N PHE A 167 1.29 -13.30 15.01
CA PHE A 167 0.87 -12.17 14.19
C PHE A 167 1.94 -11.07 14.11
N GLU A 168 2.94 -11.05 14.99
CA GLU A 168 4.07 -10.10 14.93
C GLU A 168 4.89 -10.24 13.64
N VAL A 169 4.87 -11.42 13.01
CA VAL A 169 5.53 -11.67 11.72
C VAL A 169 4.56 -11.80 10.55
N ALA A 170 3.26 -11.69 10.81
CA ALA A 170 2.24 -11.72 9.76
C ALA A 170 2.36 -10.48 8.89
N THR A 171 2.37 -10.69 7.57
CA THR A 171 2.31 -9.57 6.64
C THR A 171 0.93 -8.92 6.65
N PHE A 172 0.86 -7.62 6.33
CA PHE A 172 -0.43 -6.94 6.16
C PHE A 172 -1.40 -7.65 5.20
N GLY A 173 -0.86 -8.24 4.12
CA GLY A 173 -1.67 -9.00 3.17
C GLY A 173 -2.32 -10.22 3.81
N THR A 174 -1.57 -10.96 4.62
CA THR A 174 -2.07 -12.10 5.42
C THR A 174 -3.13 -11.64 6.41
N LEU A 175 -2.88 -10.56 7.17
CA LEU A 175 -3.86 -10.00 8.11
C LEU A 175 -5.16 -9.56 7.42
N SER A 176 -5.04 -8.85 6.29
CA SER A 176 -6.19 -8.41 5.48
C SER A 176 -7.02 -9.60 4.99
N LYS A 177 -6.36 -10.67 4.50
CA LYS A 177 -7.02 -11.91 4.05
C LYS A 177 -7.71 -12.65 5.20
N ILE A 178 -7.05 -12.78 6.35
CA ILE A 178 -7.61 -13.42 7.56
C ILE A 178 -8.85 -12.64 8.01
N TYR A 179 -8.74 -11.31 8.19
CA TYR A 179 -9.87 -10.47 8.59
C TYR A 179 -11.04 -10.58 7.61
N LYS A 180 -10.77 -10.52 6.30
CA LYS A 180 -11.79 -10.67 5.26
C LYS A 180 -12.55 -11.99 5.38
N ASN A 181 -11.85 -13.09 5.67
CA ASN A 181 -12.44 -14.43 5.78
C ASN A 181 -13.08 -14.74 7.15
N LEU A 182 -12.93 -13.91 8.18
CA LEU A 182 -13.69 -14.09 9.43
C LEU A 182 -15.19 -14.17 9.16
N ASN A 183 -15.91 -15.02 9.88
CA ASN A 183 -17.35 -15.17 9.72
C ASN A 183 -18.06 -13.82 9.98
N HIS A 184 -18.96 -13.43 9.08
CA HIS A 184 -19.66 -12.13 9.12
C HIS A 184 -20.60 -11.99 10.31
N GLN A 185 -21.01 -13.11 10.92
CA GLN A 185 -21.87 -13.10 12.11
C GLN A 185 -21.08 -12.88 13.40
N LEU A 186 -19.74 -12.85 13.37
CA LEU A 186 -18.94 -12.64 14.55
C LEU A 186 -19.05 -11.19 15.05
N PRO A 187 -19.49 -10.96 16.30
CA PRO A 187 -19.53 -9.61 16.87
C PRO A 187 -18.13 -8.98 16.94
N GLU A 188 -17.08 -9.78 17.13
CA GLU A 188 -15.68 -9.32 17.18
C GLU A 188 -15.26 -8.68 15.85
N LYS A 189 -15.71 -9.23 14.71
CA LYS A 189 -15.39 -8.67 13.39
C LYS A 189 -15.99 -7.27 13.22
N SER A 190 -17.23 -7.10 13.68
CA SER A 190 -17.89 -5.79 13.70
C SER A 190 -17.25 -4.83 14.71
N ALA A 191 -16.83 -5.32 15.88
CA ALA A 191 -16.13 -4.52 16.89
C ALA A 191 -14.79 -3.97 16.35
N ILE A 192 -14.01 -4.79 15.65
CA ILE A 192 -12.77 -4.36 14.98
C ILE A 192 -13.05 -3.25 13.95
N ALA A 193 -14.11 -3.40 13.13
CA ALA A 193 -14.49 -2.37 12.17
C ALA A 193 -14.85 -1.04 12.86
N ASN A 194 -15.65 -1.11 13.92
CA ASN A 194 -16.08 0.05 14.71
C ASN A 194 -14.89 0.77 15.35
N ASP A 195 -13.94 0.02 15.91
CA ASP A 195 -12.71 0.54 16.50
C ASP A 195 -11.81 1.24 15.49
N MET A 196 -11.93 0.90 14.20
CA MET A 196 -11.24 1.57 13.09
C MET A 196 -12.12 2.63 12.40
N GLY A 197 -13.23 3.02 13.03
CA GLY A 197 -14.09 4.13 12.59
C GLY A 197 -15.14 3.77 11.53
N LEU A 198 -15.29 2.50 11.17
CA LEU A 198 -16.22 2.02 10.13
C LEU A 198 -17.44 1.32 10.76
N ASN A 199 -18.62 1.51 10.17
CA ASN A 199 -19.84 0.87 10.67
C ASN A 199 -19.94 -0.60 10.27
N LEU A 200 -19.45 -0.93 9.07
CA LEU A 200 -19.66 -2.23 8.48
C LEU A 200 -18.32 -2.96 8.31
N HIS A 201 -18.28 -4.22 8.70
CA HIS A 201 -17.05 -5.02 8.58
C HIS A 201 -16.61 -5.25 7.13
N ASN A 202 -17.54 -5.19 6.17
CA ASN A 202 -17.26 -5.33 4.74
C ASN A 202 -16.58 -4.07 4.16
N GLU A 203 -16.88 -2.88 4.71
CA GLU A 203 -16.16 -1.64 4.40
C GLU A 203 -14.69 -1.79 4.78
N LEU A 204 -14.42 -2.19 6.03
CA LEU A 204 -13.05 -2.39 6.49
C LEU A 204 -12.35 -3.47 5.65
N SER A 205 -13.03 -4.56 5.31
CA SER A 205 -12.45 -5.63 4.48
C SER A 205 -12.01 -5.10 3.10
N GLY A 206 -12.85 -4.32 2.42
CA GLY A 206 -12.54 -3.74 1.12
C GLY A 206 -11.44 -2.68 1.18
N TRP A 207 -11.42 -1.88 2.26
CA TRP A 207 -10.41 -0.85 2.49
C TRP A 207 -9.04 -1.48 2.76
N LEU A 208 -8.96 -2.48 3.66
CA LEU A 208 -7.71 -3.20 3.94
C LEU A 208 -7.15 -3.89 2.69
N GLU A 209 -8.00 -4.45 1.82
CA GLU A 209 -7.55 -5.05 0.56
C GLU A 209 -6.92 -4.00 -0.37
N ALA A 210 -7.52 -2.81 -0.47
CA ALA A 210 -7.00 -1.71 -1.28
C ALA A 210 -5.69 -1.14 -0.71
N ILE A 211 -5.60 -0.99 0.62
CA ILE A 211 -4.40 -0.49 1.30
C ILE A 211 -3.28 -1.53 1.21
N SER A 212 -3.56 -2.83 1.37
CA SER A 212 -2.57 -3.90 1.18
C SER A 212 -2.01 -3.91 -0.25
N TYR A 213 -2.87 -3.66 -1.25
CA TYR A 213 -2.41 -3.48 -2.63
C TYR A 213 -1.51 -2.25 -2.79
N MET A 214 -1.84 -1.11 -2.17
CA MET A 214 -0.99 0.09 -2.14
C MET A 214 0.34 -0.18 -1.42
N ARG A 215 0.33 -0.90 -0.29
CA ARG A 215 1.52 -1.30 0.47
C ARG A 215 2.48 -2.13 -0.39
N ASN A 216 1.96 -3.09 -1.16
CA ASN A 216 2.77 -3.89 -2.07
C ASN A 216 3.39 -3.04 -3.19
N ILE A 217 2.63 -2.09 -3.75
CA ILE A 217 3.17 -1.10 -4.70
C ILE A 217 4.35 -0.34 -4.08
N ILE A 218 4.20 0.13 -2.84
CA ILE A 218 5.22 0.92 -2.13
C ILE A 218 6.45 0.06 -1.83
N ALA A 219 6.26 -1.14 -1.28
CA ALA A 219 7.33 -2.08 -0.93
C ALA A 219 8.15 -2.53 -2.14
N HIS A 220 7.54 -2.61 -3.33
CA HIS A 220 8.24 -2.86 -4.58
C HIS A 220 8.77 -1.59 -5.26
N HIS A 221 8.79 -0.45 -4.54
CA HIS A 221 9.24 0.86 -5.03
C HIS A 221 8.63 1.24 -6.39
N SER A 222 7.36 0.85 -6.58
CA SER A 222 6.63 1.07 -7.82
C SER A 222 5.98 2.44 -7.82
N ARG A 223 5.78 3.01 -9.02
CA ARG A 223 5.27 4.37 -9.23
C ARG A 223 3.82 4.53 -8.79
N ILE A 224 3.51 5.44 -7.84
CA ILE A 224 2.11 5.79 -7.51
C ILE A 224 1.57 6.84 -8.49
N TRP A 225 2.44 7.74 -8.93
CA TRP A 225 2.20 8.76 -9.95
C TRP A 225 1.42 8.21 -11.15
N SER A 226 0.31 8.86 -11.51
CA SER A 226 -0.49 8.54 -12.70
C SER A 226 -0.89 7.05 -12.81
N ARG A 227 -1.05 6.36 -11.66
CA ARG A 227 -1.52 4.97 -11.60
C ARG A 227 -3.04 4.91 -11.52
N ASN A 228 -3.61 3.84 -12.07
CA ASN A 228 -4.95 3.39 -11.73
C ASN A 228 -4.84 2.22 -10.77
N MET A 229 -5.60 2.28 -9.67
CA MET A 229 -5.65 1.27 -8.63
C MET A 229 -6.60 0.15 -9.04
N VAL A 230 -6.08 -1.08 -9.10
CA VAL A 230 -6.89 -2.27 -9.42
C VAL A 230 -7.80 -2.63 -8.24
N LYS A 231 -7.26 -2.55 -7.02
CA LYS A 231 -8.00 -2.68 -5.77
C LYS A 231 -8.29 -1.29 -5.24
N ARG A 232 -9.56 -1.02 -4.93
CA ARG A 232 -10.05 0.28 -4.46
C ARG A 232 -10.97 0.09 -3.25
N PRO A 233 -11.01 1.06 -2.32
CA PRO A 233 -11.97 1.05 -1.24
C PRO A 233 -13.40 0.94 -1.81
N CYS A 234 -14.29 0.22 -1.14
CA CYS A 234 -15.72 0.38 -1.41
C CYS A 234 -16.21 1.70 -0.83
N GLU A 235 -17.36 2.18 -1.33
CA GLU A 235 -18.01 3.37 -0.77
C GLU A 235 -18.43 3.12 0.69
N ILE A 236 -18.19 4.13 1.51
CA ILE A 236 -18.58 4.14 2.92
C ILE A 236 -20.02 4.63 3.07
N HIS A 237 -20.79 3.95 3.90
CA HIS A 237 -22.19 4.24 4.19
C HIS A 237 -22.29 4.87 5.58
N ASN A 238 -22.90 6.06 5.66
CA ASN A 238 -23.14 6.79 6.91
C ASN A 238 -21.86 6.95 7.77
N PRO A 239 -20.81 7.62 7.25
CA PRO A 239 -19.52 7.73 7.92
C PRO A 239 -19.68 8.29 9.34
N ARG A 240 -18.99 7.71 10.32
CA ARG A 240 -19.01 8.14 11.73
C ARG A 240 -18.29 9.45 11.96
N MET A 241 -17.27 9.69 11.14
CA MET A 241 -16.42 10.87 11.19
C MET A 241 -16.52 11.65 9.88
N THR A 242 -15.84 12.78 9.85
CA THR A 242 -15.74 13.63 8.67
C THR A 242 -15.25 12.85 7.44
N TRP A 243 -16.01 12.95 6.35
CA TRP A 243 -15.74 12.28 5.07
C TRP A 243 -15.88 13.25 3.90
N LEU A 244 -15.76 12.74 2.67
CA LEU A 244 -16.02 13.49 1.45
C LEU A 244 -17.49 13.93 1.39
N SER A 245 -17.70 15.17 0.95
CA SER A 245 -19.02 15.78 0.79
C SER A 245 -19.73 15.32 -0.49
N ARG A 246 -18.96 14.90 -1.49
CA ARG A 246 -19.47 14.49 -2.80
C ARG A 246 -19.04 13.07 -3.13
N PRO A 247 -19.93 12.26 -3.76
CA PRO A 247 -19.55 10.95 -4.25
C PRO A 247 -18.50 11.09 -5.36
N LEU A 248 -17.54 10.16 -5.38
CA LEU A 248 -16.52 10.11 -6.41
C LEU A 248 -17.04 9.41 -7.66
N THR A 249 -16.71 9.94 -8.83
CA THR A 249 -16.96 9.24 -10.11
C THR A 249 -16.14 7.94 -10.20
N GLU A 250 -16.56 7.01 -11.06
CA GLU A 250 -15.87 5.72 -11.24
C GLU A 250 -14.38 5.90 -11.58
N VAL A 251 -14.04 6.94 -12.35
CA VAL A 251 -12.65 7.27 -12.73
C VAL A 251 -11.85 7.75 -11.51
N GLN A 252 -12.45 8.59 -10.65
CA GLN A 252 -11.81 9.09 -9.43
C GLN A 252 -11.59 7.96 -8.41
N GLN A 253 -12.55 7.04 -8.28
CA GLN A 253 -12.41 5.87 -7.39
C GLN A 253 -11.25 4.95 -7.80
N LYS A 254 -10.80 4.99 -9.07
CA LYS A 254 -9.63 4.25 -9.55
C LYS A 254 -8.31 4.96 -9.27
N LYS A 255 -8.29 6.14 -8.63
CA LYS A 255 -7.05 6.89 -8.39
C LYS A 255 -6.48 6.66 -6.99
N PRO A 256 -5.15 6.80 -6.81
CA PRO A 256 -4.50 6.73 -5.50
C PRO A 256 -5.17 7.61 -4.44
N PHE A 257 -5.63 8.80 -4.82
CA PHE A 257 -6.41 9.72 -3.97
C PHE A 257 -7.46 9.01 -3.12
N TYR A 258 -8.21 8.07 -3.69
CA TYR A 258 -9.29 7.44 -2.94
C TYR A 258 -8.78 6.52 -1.83
N VAL A 259 -7.71 5.77 -2.11
CA VAL A 259 -7.02 4.94 -1.11
C VAL A 259 -6.38 5.83 -0.04
N ILE A 260 -5.73 6.93 -0.44
CA ILE A 260 -5.11 7.88 0.49
C ILE A 260 -6.17 8.52 1.42
N THR A 261 -7.33 8.87 0.87
CA THR A 261 -8.45 9.43 1.67
C THR A 261 -9.02 8.39 2.63
N ALA A 262 -9.16 7.12 2.20
CA ALA A 262 -9.55 6.02 3.08
C ALA A 262 -8.53 5.79 4.20
N MET A 263 -7.23 5.82 3.89
CA MET A 263 -6.16 5.75 4.90
C MET A 263 -6.27 6.89 5.91
N LEU A 264 -6.46 8.13 5.45
CA LEU A 264 -6.62 9.29 6.33
C LEU A 264 -7.81 9.12 7.27
N TYR A 265 -8.93 8.60 6.78
CA TYR A 265 -10.08 8.32 7.63
C TYR A 265 -9.78 7.25 8.67
N LEU A 266 -9.11 6.15 8.32
CA LEU A 266 -8.69 5.15 9.31
C LEU A 266 -7.71 5.73 10.33
N CYS A 267 -6.74 6.55 9.91
CA CYS A 267 -5.82 7.23 10.81
C CYS A 267 -6.53 8.20 11.75
N ASN A 268 -7.56 8.92 11.29
CA ASN A 268 -8.38 9.77 12.15
C ASN A 268 -9.11 8.96 13.24
N ALA A 269 -9.53 7.72 12.94
CA ALA A 269 -10.21 6.87 13.92
C ALA A 269 -9.32 6.42 15.08
N ILE A 270 -8.00 6.47 14.88
CA ILE A 270 -6.99 5.97 15.83
C ILE A 270 -6.07 7.09 16.32
N ASP A 271 -6.53 8.35 16.20
CA ASP A 271 -5.85 9.57 16.66
C ASP A 271 -4.49 9.88 15.99
N GLU A 272 -4.20 9.31 14.82
CA GLU A 272 -2.94 9.49 14.08
C GLU A 272 -3.11 10.25 12.75
N GLY A 273 -4.33 10.69 12.43
CA GLY A 273 -4.65 11.32 11.15
C GLY A 273 -4.09 12.72 10.94
N HIS A 274 -3.87 13.47 12.03
CA HIS A 274 -3.32 14.83 11.95
C HIS A 274 -1.92 14.85 11.34
N THR A 275 -0.99 14.07 11.92
CA THR A 275 0.40 13.94 11.46
C THR A 275 0.46 13.47 10.00
N PHE A 276 -0.36 12.49 9.63
CA PHE A 276 -0.39 11.98 8.26
C PHE A 276 -0.86 13.04 7.26
N LYS A 277 -1.93 13.77 7.59
CA LYS A 277 -2.45 14.85 6.76
C LYS A 277 -1.43 15.98 6.60
N GLU A 278 -0.82 16.44 7.69
CA GLU A 278 0.19 17.51 7.66
C GLU A 278 1.38 17.16 6.78
N LYS A 279 1.93 15.95 6.90
CA LYS A 279 3.02 15.46 6.04
C LYS A 279 2.64 15.52 4.55
N LEU A 280 1.42 15.11 4.19
CA LEU A 280 0.94 15.20 2.80
C LEU A 280 0.78 16.65 2.32
N LEU A 281 0.22 17.52 3.16
CA LEU A 281 0.06 18.93 2.82
C LEU A 281 1.41 19.62 2.62
N ALA A 282 2.37 19.37 3.52
CA ALA A 282 3.73 19.88 3.41
C ALA A 282 4.42 19.42 2.12
N LEU A 283 4.29 18.12 1.77
CA LEU A 283 4.82 17.60 0.50
C LEU A 283 4.20 18.32 -0.71
N PHE A 284 2.90 18.59 -0.69
CA PHE A 284 2.23 19.26 -1.80
C PHE A 284 2.61 20.73 -1.92
N GLU A 285 2.96 21.38 -0.81
CA GLU A 285 3.47 22.75 -0.79
C GLU A 285 4.92 22.82 -1.27
N GLU A 286 5.77 21.88 -0.84
CA GLU A 286 7.16 21.77 -1.31
C GLU A 286 7.24 21.52 -2.82
N TYR A 287 6.34 20.67 -3.34
CA TYR A 287 6.26 20.31 -4.75
C TYR A 287 5.06 20.99 -5.46
N ALA A 288 4.89 22.31 -5.26
CA ALA A 288 3.74 23.06 -5.77
C ALA A 288 3.51 22.95 -7.30
N ASP A 289 4.59 22.78 -8.07
CA ASP A 289 4.53 22.64 -9.54
C ASP A 289 4.16 21.22 -10.01
N VAL A 290 4.15 20.24 -9.10
CA VAL A 290 3.81 18.86 -9.44
C VAL A 290 2.29 18.71 -9.57
N PRO A 291 1.77 18.25 -10.73
CA PRO A 291 0.32 18.15 -10.95
C PRO A 291 -0.32 17.00 -10.16
N ILE A 292 -0.65 17.22 -8.88
CA ILE A 292 -1.23 16.20 -7.98
C ILE A 292 -2.59 15.63 -8.45
N TYR A 293 -3.25 16.26 -9.43
CA TYR A 293 -4.42 15.66 -10.08
C TYR A 293 -4.07 14.34 -10.81
N LYS A 294 -2.80 14.09 -11.14
CA LYS A 294 -2.32 12.83 -11.71
C LYS A 294 -2.43 11.66 -10.72
N ILE A 295 -2.35 11.92 -9.42
CA ILE A 295 -2.64 10.93 -8.37
C ILE A 295 -4.09 11.00 -7.88
N GLY A 296 -4.92 11.88 -8.45
CA GLY A 296 -6.37 11.92 -8.27
C GLY A 296 -6.93 13.06 -7.42
N PHE A 297 -6.07 13.95 -6.88
CA PHE A 297 -6.53 15.14 -6.17
C PHE A 297 -7.16 16.13 -7.16
N PHE A 298 -8.48 16.26 -7.12
CA PHE A 298 -9.25 17.06 -8.07
C PHE A 298 -9.40 18.52 -7.62
N ASN A 299 -9.89 19.40 -8.50
CA ASN A 299 -10.09 20.81 -8.17
C ASN A 299 -10.91 20.97 -6.88
N ARG A 300 -10.47 21.85 -5.97
CA ARG A 300 -11.11 22.09 -4.67
C ARG A 300 -11.12 20.89 -3.72
N TRP A 301 -10.24 19.91 -3.89
CA TRP A 301 -10.08 18.81 -2.93
C TRP A 301 -9.82 19.32 -1.50
N LYS A 302 -9.13 20.46 -1.33
CA LYS A 302 -8.92 21.12 -0.02
C LYS A 302 -10.22 21.60 0.64
N GLU A 303 -11.30 21.74 -0.12
CA GLU A 303 -12.63 22.11 0.40
C GLU A 303 -13.42 20.89 0.88
N GLU A 304 -12.99 19.67 0.55
CA GLU A 304 -13.64 18.46 1.03
C GLU A 304 -13.46 18.34 2.55
N PRO A 305 -14.52 18.00 3.32
CA PRO A 305 -14.49 18.10 4.78
C PRO A 305 -13.33 17.35 5.44
N ILE A 306 -12.96 16.17 4.94
CA ILE A 306 -11.83 15.39 5.51
C ILE A 306 -10.46 16.03 5.25
N TRP A 307 -10.35 16.89 4.23
CA TRP A 307 -9.10 17.55 3.82
C TRP A 307 -9.01 19.00 4.30
N LYS A 308 -10.10 19.59 4.80
CA LYS A 308 -10.09 20.85 5.57
C LYS A 308 -9.41 20.62 6.91
#